data_AF-A0A075BA59-F1
#
_entry.id   AF-A0A075BA59-F1
#
_cell.length_a   1.000
_cell.length_b   1.000
_cell.length_c   1.000
_cell.angle_alpha   90.00
_cell.angle_beta   90.00
_cell.angle_gamma   90.00
#
_symmetry.space_group_name_H-M   'P 1'
#
loop_
_entity.id
_entity.type
_entity.pdbx_description
1 polymer ?
#
loop_
_entity_poly.entity_id
_entity_poly.type
_entity_poly.pdbx_seq_one_letter_code
_entity_poly.pdbx_strand_id
1 'polypeptide(L)'
;VLGQDDTPLLYSLVFGEGVVNDATSVVLFNAIQSFDLTNINAVIAWEFVRNFLYLFLTSTMLGVLTGLVSAYIIKKLYFGRHSTDREVALMILMAYLSYMLAELFYLSGILTVFFCGIVMSHYTWHNVTESSRVTTKHAFATLSFVAEIFIFLYVGMDALDIEKWRFVSDRY
;
A
#
# COMPACT_ATOMS: atom_id res chain seq x y z
N VAL A 1 -20.12 -2.62 -15.19
CA VAL A 1 -19.68 -3.29 -13.95
C VAL A 1 -19.54 -4.76 -14.31
N LEU A 2 -18.33 -5.27 -14.48
CA LEU A 2 -18.11 -6.68 -14.81
C LEU A 2 -18.63 -7.51 -13.62
N GLY A 3 -19.61 -8.37 -13.85
CA GLY A 3 -20.13 -9.27 -12.83
C GLY A 3 -19.05 -10.26 -12.42
N GLN A 4 -18.76 -10.33 -11.13
CA GLN A 4 -17.78 -11.27 -10.55
C GLN A 4 -18.11 -12.74 -10.89
N ASP A 5 -19.37 -13.02 -11.21
CA ASP A 5 -19.89 -14.36 -11.53
C ASP A 5 -19.74 -14.73 -13.03
N ASP A 6 -19.66 -13.76 -13.94
CA ASP A 6 -19.60 -14.03 -15.38
C ASP A 6 -18.17 -14.27 -15.88
N THR A 7 -17.19 -13.54 -15.33
CA THR A 7 -15.77 -13.62 -15.71
C THR A 7 -14.83 -13.46 -14.51
N PRO A 8 -14.78 -14.45 -13.59
CA PRO A 8 -14.02 -14.32 -12.34
C PRO A 8 -12.51 -14.09 -12.57
N LEU A 9 -11.93 -14.72 -13.60
CA LEU A 9 -10.52 -14.54 -13.96
C LEU A 9 -10.23 -13.10 -14.39
N LEU A 10 -11.09 -12.52 -15.22
CA LEU A 10 -10.92 -11.15 -15.73
C LEU A 10 -11.05 -10.15 -14.59
N TYR A 11 -12.03 -10.33 -13.69
CA TYR A 11 -12.21 -9.50 -12.51
C TYR A 11 -10.96 -9.51 -11.62
N SER A 12 -10.43 -10.70 -11.28
CA SER A 12 -9.23 -10.80 -10.45
C SER A 12 -7.97 -10.24 -11.13
N LEU A 13 -7.86 -10.38 -12.46
CA LEU A 13 -6.73 -9.85 -13.22
C LEU A 13 -6.73 -8.31 -13.21
N VAL A 14 -7.87 -7.69 -13.57
CA VAL A 14 -8.01 -6.23 -13.63
C VAL A 14 -7.88 -5.62 -12.24
N PHE A 15 -8.45 -6.25 -11.21
CA PHE A 15 -8.28 -5.81 -9.84
C PHE A 15 -6.81 -5.88 -9.40
N GLY A 16 -6.14 -7.01 -9.66
CA GLY A 16 -4.73 -7.19 -9.32
C GLY A 16 -3.82 -6.17 -10.01
N GLU A 17 -4.03 -5.96 -11.31
CA GLU A 17 -3.32 -4.96 -12.10
C GLU A 17 -3.50 -3.55 -11.51
N GLY A 18 -4.74 -3.14 -11.22
CA GLY A 18 -5.04 -1.82 -10.69
C GLY A 18 -4.33 -1.53 -9.37
N VAL A 19 -4.37 -2.47 -8.42
CA VAL A 19 -3.74 -2.27 -7.11
C VAL A 19 -2.22 -2.23 -7.21
N VAL A 20 -1.61 -3.07 -8.06
CA VAL A 20 -0.15 -3.03 -8.30
C VAL A 20 0.24 -1.71 -8.98
N ASN A 21 -0.56 -1.24 -9.94
CA ASN A 21 -0.33 0.02 -10.63
C ASN A 21 -0.33 1.21 -9.66
N ASP A 22 -1.29 1.27 -8.73
CA ASP A 22 -1.36 2.34 -7.73
C ASP A 22 -0.09 2.38 -6.86
N ALA A 23 0.35 1.22 -6.37
CA ALA A 23 1.57 1.12 -5.56
C ALA A 23 2.82 1.54 -6.36
N THR A 24 2.93 1.10 -7.62
CA THR A 24 4.09 1.44 -8.49
C THR A 24 4.11 2.91 -8.90
N SER A 25 2.95 3.51 -9.16
CA SER A 25 2.83 4.92 -9.55
C SER A 25 3.30 5.85 -8.45
N VAL A 26 3.01 5.52 -7.19
CA VAL A 26 3.49 6.31 -6.04
C VAL A 26 5.01 6.19 -5.88
N VAL A 27 5.59 5.02 -6.10
CA VAL A 27 7.06 4.83 -6.06
C VAL A 27 7.72 5.62 -7.19
N LEU A 28 7.14 5.58 -8.39
CA LEU A 28 7.61 6.33 -9.53
C LEU A 28 7.55 7.84 -9.26
N PHE A 29 6.45 8.33 -8.68
CA PHE A 29 6.29 9.72 -8.30
C PHE A 29 7.37 10.17 -7.30
N ASN A 30 7.62 9.39 -6.25
CA ASN A 30 8.67 9.67 -5.27
C ASN A 30 10.07 9.64 -5.91
N ALA A 31 10.31 8.69 -6.82
CA ALA A 31 11.56 8.68 -7.58
C ALA A 31 11.71 9.97 -8.38
N ILE A 32 10.69 10.39 -9.16
CA ILE A 32 10.74 11.61 -9.96
C ILE A 32 10.99 12.85 -9.10
N GLN A 33 10.31 12.96 -7.95
CA GLN A 33 10.45 14.11 -7.05
C GLN A 33 11.86 14.25 -6.47
N SER A 34 12.60 13.14 -6.36
CA SER A 34 13.99 13.14 -5.90
C SER A 34 15.02 13.59 -6.96
N PHE A 35 14.61 13.74 -8.22
CA PHE A 35 15.49 14.14 -9.32
C PHE A 35 15.29 15.60 -9.75
N ASP A 36 16.41 16.26 -10.05
CA ASP A 36 16.42 17.58 -10.67
C ASP A 36 16.25 17.44 -12.19
N LEU A 37 15.14 17.96 -12.71
CA LEU A 37 14.76 17.86 -14.13
C LEU A 37 15.37 18.97 -15.01
N THR A 38 16.19 19.86 -14.46
CA THR A 38 16.73 21.02 -15.20
C THR A 38 17.71 20.65 -16.32
N ASN A 39 18.37 19.49 -16.27
CA ASN A 39 19.27 19.03 -17.32
C ASN A 39 19.03 17.55 -17.63
N ILE A 40 18.15 17.24 -18.59
CA ILE A 40 17.87 15.84 -18.95
C ILE A 40 19.01 15.29 -19.81
N ASN A 41 19.81 14.39 -19.24
CA ASN A 41 20.87 13.66 -19.94
C ASN A 41 20.63 12.14 -19.84
N ALA A 42 21.18 11.36 -20.78
CA ALA A 42 21.04 9.89 -20.80
C ALA A 42 21.58 9.23 -19.52
N VAL A 43 22.59 9.84 -18.89
CA VAL A 43 23.15 9.40 -17.59
C VAL A 43 22.14 9.54 -16.45
N ILE A 44 21.37 10.62 -16.45
CA ILE A 44 20.34 10.89 -15.41
C ILE A 44 19.15 9.96 -15.59
N ALA A 45 18.76 9.67 -16.84
CA ALA A 45 17.73 8.67 -17.12
C ALA A 45 18.14 7.27 -16.61
N TRP A 46 19.41 6.89 -16.77
CA TRP A 46 19.91 5.63 -16.23
C TRP A 46 19.92 5.61 -14.69
N GLU A 47 20.33 6.71 -14.07
CA GLU A 47 20.31 6.86 -12.61
C GLU A 47 18.90 6.82 -12.03
N PHE A 48 17.93 7.41 -12.73
CA PHE A 48 16.51 7.32 -12.40
C PHE A 48 16.01 5.89 -12.38
N VAL A 49 16.24 5.14 -13.47
CA VAL A 49 15.83 3.73 -13.56
C VAL A 49 16.48 2.90 -12.45
N ARG A 50 17.77 3.13 -12.19
CA ARG A 50 18.49 2.46 -11.09
C ARG A 50 17.86 2.77 -9.73
N ASN A 51 17.55 4.04 -9.45
CA ASN A 51 16.95 4.44 -8.18
C ASN A 51 15.55 3.85 -8.01
N PHE A 52 14.73 3.89 -9.07
CA PHE A 52 13.41 3.27 -9.09
C PHE A 52 13.50 1.76 -8.78
N LEU A 53 14.37 1.03 -9.49
CA LEU A 53 14.56 -0.41 -9.26
C LEU A 53 15.09 -0.71 -7.85
N TYR A 54 16.00 0.12 -7.35
CA TYR A 54 16.52 0.00 -5.99
C TYR A 54 15.42 0.15 -4.95
N LEU A 55 14.65 1.24 -5.01
CA LEU A 55 13.52 1.49 -4.10
C LEU A 55 12.47 0.40 -4.22
N PHE A 56 12.13 -0.02 -5.44
CA PHE A 56 11.14 -1.05 -5.68
C PHE A 56 11.55 -2.39 -5.06
N LEU A 57 12.76 -2.87 -5.35
CA LEU A 57 13.23 -4.18 -4.87
C LEU A 57 13.43 -4.19 -3.35
N THR A 58 14.08 -3.16 -2.79
CA THR A 58 14.37 -3.10 -1.35
C THR A 58 13.10 -2.96 -0.51
N SER A 59 12.15 -2.10 -0.91
CA SER A 59 10.83 -2.02 -0.28
C SER A 59 10.06 -3.33 -0.37
N THR A 60 10.09 -4.00 -1.53
CA THR A 60 9.44 -5.30 -1.70
C THR A 60 10.03 -6.34 -0.74
N MET A 61 11.37 -6.43 -0.66
CA MET A 61 12.04 -7.36 0.24
C MET A 61 11.69 -7.08 1.70
N LEU A 62 11.69 -5.81 2.12
CA LEU A 62 11.31 -5.41 3.48
C LEU A 62 9.84 -5.77 3.78
N GLY A 63 8.93 -5.53 2.83
CA GLY A 63 7.52 -5.88 2.95
C GLY A 63 7.31 -7.38 3.12
N VAL A 64 8.00 -8.19 2.32
CA VAL A 64 7.95 -9.65 2.42
C VAL A 64 8.49 -10.12 3.78
N LEU A 65 9.64 -9.60 4.21
CA LEU A 65 10.25 -9.96 5.49
C LEU A 65 9.33 -9.62 6.67
N THR A 66 8.80 -8.39 6.70
CA THR A 66 7.89 -7.95 7.77
C THR A 66 6.58 -8.74 7.79
N GLY A 67 6.04 -9.11 6.62
CA GLY A 67 4.86 -9.98 6.50
C GLY A 67 5.12 -11.41 7.00
N LEU A 68 6.28 -11.98 6.71
CA LEU A 68 6.68 -13.30 7.22
C LEU A 68 6.91 -13.28 8.74
N VAL A 69 7.52 -12.20 9.25
CA VAL A 69 7.67 -11.97 10.69
C VAL A 69 6.30 -11.86 11.36
N SER A 70 5.35 -11.14 10.76
CA SER A 70 3.96 -11.06 11.24
C SER A 70 3.31 -12.46 11.33
N ALA A 71 3.42 -13.25 10.27
CA ALA A 71 2.90 -14.62 10.25
C ALA A 71 3.54 -15.50 11.33
N TYR A 72 4.86 -15.38 11.54
CA TYR A 72 5.58 -16.10 12.59
C TYR A 72 5.17 -15.66 14.00
N ILE A 73 5.05 -14.35 14.25
CA ILE A 73 4.60 -13.79 15.52
C ILE A 73 3.20 -14.32 15.86
N ILE A 74 2.26 -14.24 14.92
CA ILE A 74 0.88 -14.72 15.12
C ILE A 74 0.86 -16.22 15.37
N LYS A 75 1.64 -17.01 14.60
CA LYS A 75 1.78 -18.45 14.82
C LYS A 75 2.40 -18.81 16.17
N LYS A 76 3.34 -18.01 16.69
CA LYS A 76 4.00 -18.27 17.97
C LYS A 76 3.17 -17.81 19.17
N LEU A 77 2.49 -16.68 19.04
CA LEU A 77 1.52 -16.16 20.02
C LEU A 77 0.24 -17.02 20.09
N TYR A 78 0.04 -17.92 19.13
CA TYR A 78 -1.00 -18.96 19.13
C TYR A 78 -1.03 -19.82 20.41
N PHE A 79 0.07 -19.85 21.19
CA PHE A 79 0.09 -20.51 22.50
C PHE A 79 -0.86 -19.86 23.54
N GLY A 80 -1.39 -18.64 23.30
CA GLY A 80 -2.39 -17.96 24.13
C GLY A 80 -3.74 -17.78 23.43
N ARG A 81 -4.57 -18.84 23.44
CA ARG A 81 -5.88 -19.01 22.77
C ARG A 81 -6.77 -17.76 22.58
N HIS A 82 -7.28 -17.65 21.34
CA HIS A 82 -8.68 -17.29 20.94
C HIS A 82 -9.24 -15.89 21.22
N SER A 83 -8.43 -14.84 21.28
CA SER A 83 -9.01 -13.49 21.23
C SER A 83 -8.94 -12.94 19.81
N THR A 84 -10.09 -12.92 19.14
CA THR A 84 -10.28 -12.31 17.81
C THR A 84 -9.70 -10.89 17.77
N ASP A 85 -9.99 -10.07 18.78
CA ASP A 85 -9.55 -8.68 18.84
C ASP A 85 -8.03 -8.53 18.84
N ARG A 86 -7.32 -9.44 19.51
CA ARG A 86 -5.84 -9.43 19.54
C ARG A 86 -5.25 -9.80 18.19
N GLU A 87 -5.81 -10.79 17.52
CA GLU A 87 -5.36 -11.20 16.18
C GLU A 87 -5.52 -10.05 15.18
N VAL A 88 -6.69 -9.40 15.18
CA VAL A 88 -6.96 -8.23 14.31
C VAL A 88 -6.05 -7.05 14.67
N ALA A 89 -5.91 -6.72 15.95
CA ALA A 89 -5.05 -5.62 16.40
C ALA A 89 -3.58 -5.85 16.03
N LEU A 90 -3.07 -7.08 16.18
CA LEU A 90 -1.71 -7.43 15.78
C LEU A 90 -1.51 -7.34 14.27
N MET A 91 -2.48 -7.77 13.46
CA MET A 91 -2.40 -7.62 12.00
C MET A 91 -2.32 -6.15 11.56
N ILE A 92 -3.16 -5.28 12.15
CA ILE A 92 -3.12 -3.84 11.88
C ILE A 92 -1.80 -3.23 12.35
N LEU A 93 -1.36 -3.59 13.56
CA LEU A 93 -0.10 -3.10 14.13
C LEU A 93 1.10 -3.51 13.27
N MET A 94 1.15 -4.75 12.78
CA MET A 94 2.25 -5.24 11.94
C MET A 94 2.24 -4.57 10.56
N ALA A 95 1.07 -4.31 9.98
CA ALA A 95 0.95 -3.52 8.76
C ALA A 95 1.53 -2.12 8.97
N TYR A 96 1.14 -1.44 10.05
CA TYR A 96 1.67 -0.11 10.38
C TYR A 96 3.17 -0.13 10.68
N LEU A 97 3.66 -1.14 11.40
CA LEU A 97 5.08 -1.30 11.69
C LEU A 97 5.91 -1.46 10.40
N SER A 98 5.39 -2.19 9.40
CA SER A 98 6.07 -2.34 8.10
C SER A 98 6.24 -1.00 7.38
N TYR A 99 5.23 -0.13 7.46
CA TYR A 99 5.31 1.24 6.94
C TYR A 99 6.37 2.06 7.68
N MET A 100 6.32 2.06 9.02
CA MET A 100 7.27 2.83 9.83
C MET A 100 8.73 2.39 9.65
N LEU A 101 8.97 1.08 9.47
CA LEU A 101 10.29 0.55 9.16
C LEU A 101 10.80 1.02 7.81
N ALA A 102 9.93 1.06 6.79
CA ALA A 102 10.31 1.57 5.48
C ALA A 102 10.70 3.05 5.52
N GLU A 103 9.93 3.88 6.23
CA GLU A 103 10.26 5.30 6.44
C GLU A 103 11.60 5.48 7.16
N LEU A 104 11.89 4.65 8.17
CA LEU A 104 13.17 4.69 8.89
C LEU A 104 14.36 4.35 7.97
N PHE A 105 14.16 3.50 6.97
CA PHE A 105 15.18 3.13 5.99
C PHE A 105 15.16 4.00 4.72
N TYR A 106 14.37 5.07 4.68
CA TYR A 106 14.19 5.94 3.50
C TYR A 106 13.72 5.17 2.26
N LEU A 107 12.88 4.16 2.45
CA LEU A 107 12.27 3.34 1.40
C LEU A 107 10.80 3.74 1.17
N SER A 108 10.17 3.18 0.14
CA SER A 108 8.72 3.39 -0.07
C SER A 108 7.89 2.66 0.99
N GLY A 109 7.31 3.41 1.93
CA GLY A 109 6.39 2.88 2.95
C GLY A 109 5.15 2.23 2.36
N ILE A 110 4.56 2.86 1.34
CA ILE A 110 3.33 2.38 0.68
C ILE A 110 3.58 1.05 -0.04
N LEU A 111 4.70 0.93 -0.76
CA LEU A 111 5.07 -0.32 -1.42
C LEU A 111 5.39 -1.43 -0.41
N THR A 112 6.07 -1.07 0.68
CA THR A 112 6.44 -2.02 1.75
C THR A 112 5.19 -2.59 2.43
N VAL A 113 4.24 -1.73 2.84
CA VAL A 113 3.00 -2.20 3.49
C VAL A 113 2.12 -3.00 2.53
N PHE A 114 2.13 -2.67 1.23
CA PHE A 114 1.42 -3.43 0.20
C PHE A 114 1.92 -4.88 0.11
N PHE A 115 3.23 -5.10 -0.05
CA PHE A 115 3.79 -6.45 -0.09
C PHE A 115 3.69 -7.17 1.26
N CYS A 116 3.82 -6.45 2.36
CA CYS A 116 3.52 -6.99 3.69
C CYS A 116 2.08 -7.52 3.76
N GLY A 117 1.11 -6.76 3.27
CA GLY A 117 -0.30 -7.14 3.15
C GLY A 117 -0.53 -8.39 2.30
N ILE A 118 0.12 -8.49 1.13
CA ILE A 118 0.07 -9.69 0.27
C ILE A 118 0.57 -10.93 1.03
N VAL A 119 1.73 -10.81 1.67
CA VAL A 119 2.33 -11.93 2.43
C VAL A 119 1.48 -12.30 3.64
N MET A 120 0.91 -11.32 4.35
CA MET A 120 -0.03 -11.59 5.44
C MET A 120 -1.30 -12.28 4.94
N SER A 121 -1.86 -11.86 3.80
CA SER A 121 -3.02 -12.50 3.18
C SER A 121 -2.74 -13.98 2.83
N HIS A 122 -1.52 -14.31 2.42
CA HIS A 122 -1.16 -15.69 2.09
C HIS A 122 -0.81 -16.54 3.33
N TYR A 123 0.05 -16.04 4.22
CA TYR A 123 0.60 -16.82 5.33
C TYR A 123 -0.12 -16.61 6.66
N THR A 124 -0.44 -15.35 7.01
CA THR A 124 -1.12 -15.03 8.27
C THR A 124 -2.58 -15.49 8.24
N TRP A 125 -3.25 -15.40 7.09
CA TRP A 125 -4.64 -15.85 6.93
C TRP A 125 -4.87 -17.28 7.41
N HIS A 126 -3.94 -18.19 7.12
CA HIS A 126 -4.03 -19.59 7.52
C HIS A 126 -3.77 -19.81 9.03
N ASN A 127 -3.08 -18.87 9.69
CA ASN A 127 -2.72 -18.97 11.11
C ASN A 127 -3.75 -18.31 12.05
N VAL A 128 -4.64 -17.45 11.55
CA VAL A 128 -5.68 -16.77 12.35
C VAL A 128 -6.99 -17.58 12.44
N THR A 129 -7.79 -17.30 13.46
CA THR A 129 -9.10 -17.91 13.69
C THR A 129 -10.13 -17.49 12.64
N GLU A 130 -11.16 -18.32 12.43
CA GLU A 130 -12.23 -18.03 11.47
C GLU A 130 -12.99 -16.73 11.81
N SER A 131 -13.25 -16.49 13.10
CA SER A 131 -13.83 -15.23 13.57
C SER A 131 -12.94 -14.04 13.22
N SER A 132 -11.62 -14.13 13.40
CA SER A 132 -10.69 -13.06 13.00
C SER A 132 -10.67 -12.82 11.50
N ARG A 133 -10.75 -13.87 10.67
CA ARG A 133 -10.81 -13.72 9.21
C ARG A 133 -11.99 -12.87 8.76
N VAL A 134 -13.18 -13.16 9.31
CA VAL A 134 -14.40 -12.41 9.00
C VAL A 134 -14.28 -10.96 9.49
N THR A 135 -13.90 -10.76 10.75
CA THR A 135 -13.75 -9.43 11.33
C THR A 135 -12.73 -8.58 10.58
N THR A 136 -11.57 -9.14 10.25
CA THR A 136 -10.50 -8.45 9.50
C THR A 136 -10.94 -8.07 8.10
N LYS A 137 -11.66 -8.95 7.39
CA LYS A 137 -12.18 -8.65 6.06
C LYS A 137 -13.14 -7.46 6.09
N HIS A 138 -14.08 -7.45 7.04
CA HIS A 138 -15.01 -6.33 7.18
C HIS A 138 -14.30 -5.06 7.64
N ALA A 139 -13.42 -5.14 8.65
CA ALA A 139 -12.70 -3.98 9.17
C ALA A 139 -11.86 -3.29 8.10
N PHE A 140 -11.06 -4.02 7.32
CA PHE A 140 -10.28 -3.43 6.24
C PHE A 140 -11.16 -2.91 5.09
N ALA A 141 -12.25 -3.59 4.75
CA ALA A 141 -13.18 -3.10 3.73
C ALA A 141 -13.86 -1.78 4.16
N THR A 142 -14.32 -1.68 5.40
CA THR A 142 -14.92 -0.44 5.92
C THR A 142 -13.90 0.69 6.01
N LEU A 143 -12.67 0.40 6.47
CA LEU A 143 -11.61 1.40 6.56
C LEU A 143 -11.17 1.88 5.18
N SER A 144 -11.06 0.98 4.20
CA SER A 144 -10.76 1.34 2.81
C SER A 144 -11.85 2.24 2.21
N PHE A 145 -13.12 1.89 2.41
CA PHE A 145 -14.24 2.68 1.90
C PHE A 145 -14.28 4.09 2.51
N VAL A 146 -14.05 4.19 3.83
CA VAL A 146 -13.98 5.49 4.52
C VAL A 146 -12.78 6.31 4.02
N ALA A 147 -11.61 5.69 3.85
CA ALA A 147 -10.42 6.36 3.33
C ALA A 147 -10.63 6.88 1.90
N GLU A 148 -11.30 6.09 1.04
CA GLU A 148 -11.65 6.46 -0.32
C GLU A 148 -12.57 7.69 -0.37
N ILE A 149 -13.61 7.72 0.49
CA ILE A 149 -14.49 8.90 0.63
C ILE A 149 -13.67 10.14 1.01
N PHE A 150 -12.76 10.02 1.98
CA PHE A 150 -11.92 11.15 2.39
C PHE A 150 -11.04 11.64 1.25
N ILE A 151 -10.36 10.74 0.53
CA ILE A 151 -9.49 11.11 -0.60
C ILE A 151 -10.29 11.85 -1.67
N PHE A 152 -11.46 11.33 -2.08
CA PHE A 152 -12.30 12.01 -3.08
C PHE A 152 -12.82 13.36 -2.61
N LEU A 153 -13.21 13.47 -1.34
CA LEU A 153 -13.66 14.73 -0.77
C LEU A 153 -12.53 15.77 -0.75
N TYR A 154 -11.32 15.39 -0.33
CA TYR A 154 -10.16 16.29 -0.33
C TYR A 154 -9.77 16.75 -1.73
N VAL A 155 -9.70 15.83 -2.70
CA VAL A 155 -9.42 16.18 -4.09
C VAL A 155 -10.52 17.08 -4.67
N GLY A 156 -11.78 16.79 -4.37
CA GLY A 156 -12.91 17.60 -4.81
C GLY A 156 -12.90 19.02 -4.22
N MET A 157 -12.57 19.16 -2.93
CA MET A 157 -12.40 20.47 -2.30
C MET A 157 -11.24 21.25 -2.91
N ASP A 158 -10.09 20.61 -3.13
CA ASP A 158 -8.91 21.24 -3.71
C ASP A 158 -9.15 21.69 -5.17
N ALA A 159 -9.90 20.90 -5.93
CA ALA A 159 -10.26 21.22 -7.30
C ALA A 159 -11.25 22.41 -7.41
N LEU A 160 -12.14 22.56 -6.42
CA LEU A 160 -13.15 23.64 -6.38
C LEU A 160 -12.66 24.91 -5.68
N ASP A 161 -11.43 24.91 -5.14
CA ASP A 161 -10.85 26.08 -4.48
C ASP A 161 -10.49 27.17 -5.51
N ILE A 162 -11.41 28.12 -5.66
CA ILE A 162 -11.31 29.26 -6.59
C ILE A 162 -10.11 30.16 -6.26
N GLU A 163 -9.67 30.26 -5.00
CA GLU A 163 -8.51 31.08 -4.66
C GLU A 163 -7.22 30.49 -5.23
N LYS A 164 -7.12 29.15 -5.23
CA LYS A 164 -5.99 28.42 -5.82
C LYS A 164 -5.93 28.62 -7.33
N TRP A 165 -7.06 28.58 -8.02
CA TRP A 165 -7.14 28.86 -9.46
C TRP A 165 -6.89 30.32 -9.81
N ARG A 166 -7.35 31.26 -8.97
CA ARG A 166 -7.08 32.69 -9.16
C ARG A 166 -5.59 33.01 -9.03
N PHE A 167 -4.91 32.41 -8.05
CA PHE A 167 -3.45 32.54 -7.89
C PHE A 167 -2.67 32.01 -9.10
N VAL A 168 -3.11 30.89 -9.70
CA VAL A 168 -2.51 30.37 -10.94
C VAL A 168 -2.80 31.31 -12.10
N SER A 169 -4.01 31.85 -12.21
CA SER A 169 -4.39 32.82 -13.24
C SER A 169 -3.63 34.15 -13.14
N ASP A 170 -3.26 34.60 -11.94
CA ASP A 170 -2.54 35.86 -11.73
C ASP A 170 -1.03 35.73 -12.01
N ARG A 171 -0.51 34.50 -12.17
CA ARG A 171 0.90 34.20 -12.46
C ARG A 171 1.21 34.05 -13.96
N TYR A 172 0.19 34.03 -14.81
CA TYR A 172 0.27 33.97 -16.26
C TYR A 172 -0.41 35.19 -16.88
#